data_AF-F8GRN9-F1
#
_entry.id   AF-F8GRN9-F1
#
_cell.length_a   1.000
_cell.length_b   1.000
_cell.length_c   1.000
_cell.angle_alpha   90.00
_cell.angle_beta   90.00
_cell.angle_gamma   90.00
#
_symmetry.space_group_name_H-M   'P 1'
#
loop_
_entity.id
_entity.type
_entity.pdbx_description
1 polymer ?
#
loop_
_entity_poly.entity_id
_entity_poly.type
_entity_poly.pdbx_seq_one_letter_code
_entity_poly.pdbx_strand_id
1 'polypeptide(L)'
;MHLCLEACRPDTPSKSDPDAARLPRICQVSVFIGCRRKTRVPSSVIPQPVLDASATNSSRLFSEMCELLQAAIHVVSIRTTRMAIAGPAPDEQDQREFSLMSIEKGEAASESLLAMGSGWINLTMTLAKDTSDHLWATSAAAATLACSRSTAQWFERQADLLQLAAGFPGNPLKLADLATNLMQEILAPIHGRAMANAKRLGAA
;
A
#
# COMPACT_ATOMS: atom_id res chain seq x y z
N MET A 1 27.93 26.08 4.85
CA MET A 1 28.34 26.51 6.20
C MET A 1 28.64 28.00 6.15
N HIS A 2 27.85 28.82 6.84
CA HIS A 2 28.27 30.08 7.46
C HIS A 2 27.07 30.62 8.25
N LEU A 3 27.15 30.55 9.58
CA LEU A 3 26.36 31.35 10.50
C LEU A 3 27.16 32.62 10.81
N CYS A 4 26.48 33.76 10.89
CA CYS A 4 26.67 34.83 11.89
C CYS A 4 25.53 35.86 11.67
N LEU A 5 24.63 36.09 12.63
CA LEU A 5 24.76 37.00 13.79
C LEU A 5 24.98 38.45 13.37
N GLU A 6 23.89 39.19 13.12
CA GLU A 6 23.89 40.65 13.14
C GLU A 6 23.19 41.10 14.44
N ALA A 7 23.98 41.62 15.37
CA ALA A 7 23.52 42.21 16.61
C ALA A 7 22.86 43.56 16.33
N CYS A 8 21.70 43.79 16.95
CA CYS A 8 21.01 45.06 16.97
C CYS A 8 21.90 46.11 17.66
N ARG A 9 22.40 47.09 16.91
CA ARG A 9 23.19 48.22 17.42
C ARG A 9 22.22 49.30 17.93
N PRO A 10 22.32 49.80 19.17
CA PRO A 10 21.53 50.95 19.59
C PRO A 10 22.17 52.24 19.06
N ASP A 11 21.40 53.03 18.30
CA ASP A 11 21.78 54.40 17.93
C ASP A 11 21.82 55.29 19.17
N THR A 12 22.93 56.03 19.33
CA THR A 12 23.12 57.03 20.36
C THR A 12 22.32 58.31 20.03
N PRO A 13 21.70 58.99 21.02
CA PRO A 13 20.93 60.20 20.75
C PRO A 13 21.84 61.42 20.63
N SER A 14 21.72 62.14 19.52
CA SER A 14 22.29 63.49 19.33
C SER A 14 21.46 64.51 20.13
N LYS A 15 22.14 65.29 20.99
CA LYS A 15 21.60 66.43 21.75
C LYS A 15 21.32 67.62 20.83
N SER A 16 20.07 68.10 20.79
CA SER A 16 19.69 69.53 20.87
C SER A 16 18.22 69.75 20.48
N ASP A 17 17.30 69.73 21.44
CA ASP A 17 16.15 70.66 21.49
C ASP A 17 15.43 70.55 22.85
N PRO A 18 15.29 71.63 23.64
CA PRO A 18 14.44 71.68 24.83
C PRO A 18 13.04 72.20 24.45
N ASP A 19 12.00 71.65 25.06
CA ASP A 19 10.58 72.01 24.90
C ASP A 19 9.83 71.47 23.67
N ALA A 20 9.51 70.17 23.71
CA ALA A 20 8.27 69.67 23.10
C ALA A 20 7.63 68.58 23.98
N ALA A 21 6.37 68.80 24.31
CA ALA A 21 5.61 68.13 25.34
C ALA A 21 5.35 66.62 25.09
N ARG A 22 5.58 65.87 26.17
CA ARG A 22 4.83 64.71 26.67
C ARG A 22 3.59 64.28 25.85
N LEU A 23 3.75 63.26 25.00
CA LEU A 23 2.64 62.43 24.48
C LEU A 23 2.99 60.94 24.64
N PRO A 24 2.03 60.08 25.03
CA PRO A 24 2.29 58.66 25.30
C PRO A 24 2.55 57.89 24.01
N ARG A 25 3.60 57.06 24.02
CA ARG A 25 3.95 56.12 22.95
C ARG A 25 2.80 55.14 22.73
N ILE A 26 2.10 55.29 21.61
CA ILE A 26 1.23 54.26 21.06
C ILE A 26 2.15 53.13 20.59
N CYS A 27 2.04 51.97 21.23
CA CYS A 27 2.70 50.75 20.82
C CYS A 27 2.07 50.30 19.50
N GLN A 28 2.64 50.75 18.37
CA GLN A 28 2.38 50.19 17.05
C GLN A 28 2.83 48.73 17.06
N VAL A 29 1.89 47.81 17.28
CA VAL A 29 2.08 46.40 16.98
C VAL A 29 2.05 46.28 15.46
N SER A 30 3.20 46.49 14.83
CA SER A 30 3.39 46.18 13.42
C SER A 30 3.16 44.69 13.22
N VAL A 31 2.01 44.35 12.65
CA VAL A 31 1.70 43.03 12.13
C VAL A 31 2.69 42.75 11.00
N PHE A 32 3.75 41.99 11.32
CA PHE A 32 4.69 41.47 10.35
C PHE A 32 4.02 40.33 9.56
N ILE A 33 3.26 40.69 8.52
CA ILE A 33 2.95 39.76 7.42
C ILE A 33 4.23 39.59 6.62
N GLY A 34 5.01 38.55 6.92
CA GLY A 34 6.32 38.45 6.27
C GLY A 34 7.19 37.26 6.64
N CYS A 35 6.64 36.05 6.65
CA CYS A 35 7.46 34.87 6.38
C CYS A 35 6.59 33.76 5.80
N ARG A 36 6.24 33.88 4.51
CA ARG A 36 5.68 32.78 3.73
C ARG A 36 6.80 31.74 3.60
N ARG A 37 7.00 30.90 4.63
CA ARG A 37 7.67 29.61 4.44
C ARG A 37 6.97 29.00 3.25
N LYS A 38 7.73 28.73 2.19
CA LYS A 38 7.28 27.89 1.10
C LYS A 38 7.05 26.53 1.74
N THR A 39 5.87 26.32 2.31
CA THR A 39 5.39 25.01 2.68
C THR A 39 5.33 24.29 1.35
N ARG A 40 6.39 23.53 1.07
CA ARG A 40 6.30 22.42 0.16
C ARG A 40 5.17 21.59 0.75
N VAL A 41 3.97 21.74 0.18
CA VAL A 41 2.90 20.77 0.38
C VAL A 41 3.57 19.43 0.15
N PRO A 42 3.62 18.52 1.13
CA PRO A 42 4.01 17.17 0.81
C PRO A 42 2.96 16.71 -0.18
N SER A 43 3.34 16.64 -1.47
CA SER A 43 2.69 15.69 -2.37
C SER A 43 2.58 14.42 -1.57
N SER A 44 1.42 13.78 -1.62
CA SER A 44 1.21 12.42 -1.14
C SER A 44 2.18 11.51 -1.90
N VAL A 45 3.44 11.52 -1.50
CA VAL A 45 4.47 10.65 -2.02
C VAL A 45 4.14 9.34 -1.34
N ILE A 46 3.37 8.53 -2.05
CA ILE A 46 3.34 7.11 -1.75
C ILE A 46 4.81 6.69 -1.65
N PRO A 47 5.22 6.04 -0.56
CA PRO A 47 6.58 5.55 -0.46
C PRO A 47 6.87 4.70 -1.70
N GLN A 48 7.83 5.14 -2.53
CA GLN A 48 8.31 4.44 -3.72
C GLN A 48 8.39 2.91 -3.55
N PRO A 49 8.91 2.35 -2.43
CA PRO A 49 8.95 0.91 -2.23
C PRO A 49 7.59 0.20 -2.28
N VAL A 50 6.47 0.85 -1.93
CA VAL A 50 5.12 0.25 -1.97
C VAL A 50 4.60 0.20 -3.41
N LEU A 51 4.94 1.21 -4.22
CA LEU A 51 4.55 1.29 -5.62
C LEU A 51 5.29 0.23 -6.44
N ASP A 52 6.60 0.09 -6.20
CA ASP A 52 7.43 -0.91 -6.85
C ASP A 52 7.02 -2.33 -6.45
N ALA A 53 6.78 -2.58 -5.16
CA ALA A 53 6.31 -3.87 -4.66
C ALA A 53 4.97 -4.29 -5.30
N SER A 54 3.97 -3.42 -5.28
CA SER A 54 2.65 -3.69 -5.87
C SER A 54 2.73 -3.99 -7.38
N ALA A 55 3.56 -3.23 -8.11
CA ALA A 55 3.79 -3.45 -9.54
C ALA A 55 4.47 -4.81 -9.80
N THR A 56 5.50 -5.16 -9.02
CA THR A 56 6.18 -6.45 -9.16
C THR A 56 5.26 -7.63 -8.85
N ASN A 57 4.49 -7.58 -7.77
CA ASN A 57 3.56 -8.65 -7.40
C ASN A 57 2.46 -8.83 -8.45
N SER A 58 1.93 -7.74 -8.98
CA SER A 58 0.92 -7.78 -10.06
C SER A 58 1.48 -8.42 -11.33
N SER A 59 2.71 -8.05 -11.72
CA SER A 59 3.37 -8.63 -12.89
C SER A 59 3.65 -10.12 -12.73
N ARG A 60 4.01 -10.55 -11.52
CA ARG A 60 4.24 -11.95 -11.19
C ARG A 60 2.96 -12.76 -11.25
N LEU A 61 1.87 -12.28 -10.64
CA LEU A 61 0.57 -12.94 -10.71
C LEU A 61 0.12 -13.12 -12.17
N PHE A 62 0.28 -12.08 -12.99
CA PHE A 62 -0.04 -12.15 -14.42
C PHE A 62 0.81 -13.21 -15.14
N SER A 63 2.11 -13.28 -14.86
CA SER A 63 3.00 -14.31 -15.41
C SER A 63 2.54 -15.71 -15.02
N GLU A 64 2.21 -15.95 -13.76
CA GLU A 64 1.72 -17.24 -13.27
C GLU A 64 0.40 -17.64 -13.95
N MET A 65 -0.51 -16.68 -14.19
CA MET A 65 -1.75 -16.94 -14.95
C MET A 65 -1.48 -17.27 -16.42
N CYS A 66 -0.52 -16.60 -17.06
CA CYS A 66 -0.11 -16.91 -18.43
C CYS A 66 0.52 -18.30 -18.53
N GLU A 67 1.38 -18.68 -17.59
CA GLU A 67 1.96 -20.02 -17.52
C GLU A 67 0.88 -21.09 -17.34
N LEU A 68 -0.07 -20.86 -16.44
CA LEU A 68 -1.21 -21.76 -16.23
C LEU A 68 -2.04 -21.93 -17.51
N LEU A 69 -2.34 -20.83 -18.20
CA LEU A 69 -3.08 -20.86 -19.46
C LEU A 69 -2.31 -21.64 -20.53
N GLN A 70 -1.01 -21.40 -20.67
CA GLN A 70 -0.16 -22.11 -21.62
C GLN A 70 -0.08 -23.61 -21.30
N ALA A 71 0.06 -23.97 -20.02
CA ALA A 71 0.03 -25.36 -19.57
C ALA A 71 -1.30 -26.03 -19.90
N ALA A 72 -2.43 -25.35 -19.66
CA ALA A 72 -3.76 -25.85 -19.99
C ALA A 72 -3.93 -26.09 -21.51
N ILE A 73 -3.49 -25.14 -22.34
CA ILE A 73 -3.51 -25.28 -23.81
C ILE A 73 -2.66 -26.48 -24.25
N HIS A 74 -1.44 -26.60 -23.74
CA HIS A 74 -0.53 -27.69 -24.09
C HIS A 74 -1.12 -29.07 -23.76
N VAL A 75 -1.67 -29.18 -22.54
CA VAL A 75 -2.33 -30.38 -22.04
C VAL A 75 -3.50 -30.80 -22.93
N VAL A 76 -4.39 -29.86 -23.26
CA VAL A 76 -5.55 -30.13 -24.10
C VAL A 76 -5.10 -30.51 -25.51
N SER A 77 -4.15 -29.78 -26.10
CA SER A 77 -3.65 -30.03 -27.45
C SER A 77 -3.09 -31.45 -27.61
N ILE A 78 -2.23 -31.90 -26.70
CA ILE A 78 -1.65 -33.25 -26.76
C ILE A 78 -2.76 -34.31 -26.67
N ARG A 79 -3.65 -34.19 -25.68
CA ARG A 79 -4.70 -35.20 -25.44
C ARG A 79 -5.72 -35.26 -26.57
N THR A 80 -6.14 -34.12 -27.10
CA THR A 80 -7.03 -34.08 -28.26
C THR A 80 -6.36 -34.70 -29.49
N THR A 81 -5.05 -34.48 -29.68
CA THR A 81 -4.30 -35.12 -30.77
C THR A 81 -4.22 -36.63 -30.60
N ARG A 82 -3.91 -37.12 -29.38
CA ARG A 82 -3.90 -38.56 -29.09
C ARG A 82 -5.27 -39.20 -29.28
N MET A 83 -6.35 -38.55 -28.82
CA MET A 83 -7.72 -39.02 -29.07
C MET A 83 -8.09 -39.01 -30.57
N ALA A 84 -7.62 -38.03 -31.34
CA ALA A 84 -7.83 -38.01 -32.78
C ALA A 84 -7.14 -39.19 -33.50
N ILE A 85 -6.01 -39.67 -32.97
CA ILE A 85 -5.25 -40.81 -33.51
C ILE A 85 -5.82 -42.15 -33.02
N ALA A 86 -6.09 -42.29 -31.71
CA ALA A 86 -6.56 -43.53 -31.08
C ALA A 86 -8.08 -43.77 -31.26
N GLY A 87 -8.85 -42.74 -31.60
CA GLY A 87 -10.30 -42.80 -31.71
C GLY A 87 -11.02 -42.48 -30.39
N PRO A 88 -12.33 -42.77 -30.29
CA PRO A 88 -13.16 -42.35 -29.16
C PRO A 88 -12.82 -43.01 -27.82
N ALA A 89 -11.97 -44.04 -27.81
CA ALA A 89 -11.49 -44.72 -26.61
C ALA A 89 -10.01 -44.34 -26.35
N PRO A 90 -9.71 -43.60 -25.27
CA PRO A 90 -8.32 -43.31 -24.90
C PRO A 90 -7.58 -44.59 -24.53
N ASP A 91 -6.27 -44.64 -24.80
CA ASP A 91 -5.42 -45.76 -24.42
C ASP A 91 -5.37 -45.95 -22.89
N GLU A 92 -5.07 -47.16 -22.41
CA GLU A 92 -5.05 -47.45 -20.97
C GLU A 92 -4.08 -46.54 -20.17
N GLN A 93 -3.00 -46.08 -20.81
CA GLN A 93 -2.07 -45.13 -20.20
C GLN A 93 -2.70 -43.76 -20.00
N ASP A 94 -3.41 -43.25 -21.01
CA ASP A 94 -4.10 -41.97 -20.92
C ASP A 94 -5.30 -42.04 -19.95
N GLN A 95 -5.98 -43.18 -19.84
CA GLN A 95 -7.02 -43.40 -18.83
C GLN A 95 -6.47 -43.34 -17.40
N ARG A 96 -5.33 -44.01 -17.15
CA ARG A 96 -4.64 -43.97 -15.86
C ARG A 96 -4.20 -42.55 -15.50
N GLU A 97 -3.59 -41.83 -16.44
CA GLU A 97 -3.19 -40.43 -16.24
C GLU A 97 -4.40 -39.51 -16.02
N PHE A 98 -5.53 -39.73 -16.71
CA PHE A 98 -6.75 -38.94 -16.50
C PHE A 98 -7.34 -39.16 -15.11
N SER A 99 -7.35 -40.41 -14.62
CA SER A 99 -7.77 -40.73 -13.25
C SER A 99 -6.84 -40.13 -12.20
N LEU A 100 -5.53 -40.11 -12.45
CA LEU A 100 -4.57 -39.44 -11.56
C LEU A 100 -4.82 -37.92 -11.54
N MET A 101 -4.98 -37.32 -12.72
CA MET A 101 -5.18 -35.88 -12.86
C MET A 101 -6.49 -35.41 -12.21
N SER A 102 -7.57 -36.21 -12.24
CA SER A 102 -8.84 -35.85 -11.61
C SER A 102 -8.72 -35.76 -10.09
N ILE A 103 -7.98 -36.69 -9.47
CA ILE A 103 -7.66 -36.66 -8.04
C ILE A 103 -6.80 -35.44 -7.72
N GLU A 104 -5.71 -35.23 -8.47
CA GLU A 104 -4.83 -34.07 -8.29
C GLU A 104 -5.60 -32.74 -8.40
N LYS A 105 -6.50 -32.60 -9.38
CA LYS A 105 -7.36 -31.41 -9.54
C LYS A 105 -8.28 -31.20 -8.33
N GLY A 106 -8.85 -32.26 -7.79
CA GLY A 106 -9.70 -32.20 -6.60
C GLY A 106 -8.94 -31.73 -5.36
N GLU A 107 -7.74 -32.28 -5.14
CA GLU A 107 -6.84 -31.85 -4.06
C GLU A 107 -6.35 -30.41 -4.24
N ALA A 108 -6.01 -30.01 -5.47
CA ALA A 108 -5.64 -28.63 -5.77
C ALA A 108 -6.76 -27.67 -5.39
N ALA A 109 -8.00 -28.02 -5.76
CA ALA A 109 -9.16 -27.20 -5.51
C ALA A 109 -9.46 -27.08 -4.02
N SER A 110 -9.36 -28.18 -3.25
CA SER A 110 -9.57 -28.14 -1.81
C SER A 110 -8.49 -27.33 -1.08
N GLU A 111 -7.21 -27.50 -1.46
CA GLU A 111 -6.11 -26.67 -0.95
C GLU A 111 -6.29 -25.19 -1.29
N SER A 112 -6.73 -24.87 -2.51
CA SER A 112 -6.98 -23.49 -2.94
C SER A 112 -8.16 -22.87 -2.18
N LEU A 113 -9.20 -23.64 -1.88
CA LEU A 113 -10.33 -23.19 -1.05
C LEU A 113 -9.91 -22.92 0.40
N LEU A 114 -9.05 -23.77 0.96
CA LEU A 114 -8.49 -23.55 2.29
C LEU A 114 -7.61 -22.30 2.31
N ALA A 115 -6.72 -22.14 1.32
CA ALA A 115 -5.87 -20.97 1.17
C ALA A 115 -6.69 -19.68 1.02
N MET A 116 -7.77 -19.71 0.23
CA MET A 116 -8.71 -18.60 0.11
C MET A 116 -9.34 -18.26 1.46
N GLY A 117 -9.81 -19.26 2.20
CA GLY A 117 -10.43 -19.08 3.51
C GLY A 117 -9.48 -18.45 4.52
N SER A 118 -8.28 -19.02 4.71
CA SER A 118 -7.27 -18.48 5.63
C SER A 118 -6.79 -17.10 5.19
N GLY A 119 -6.55 -16.91 3.89
CA GLY A 119 -6.07 -15.66 3.35
C GLY A 119 -7.10 -14.52 3.47
N TRP A 120 -8.39 -14.81 3.30
CA TRP A 120 -9.47 -13.84 3.52
C TRP A 120 -9.58 -13.40 4.99
N ILE A 121 -9.45 -14.35 5.92
CA ILE A 121 -9.42 -14.06 7.35
C ILE A 121 -8.23 -13.14 7.68
N ASN A 122 -7.04 -13.48 7.17
CA ASN A 122 -5.84 -12.66 7.35
C ASN A 122 -6.00 -11.24 6.78
N LEU A 123 -6.51 -11.12 5.55
CA LEU A 123 -6.78 -9.82 4.92
C LEU A 123 -7.71 -8.96 5.79
N THR A 124 -8.80 -9.56 6.28
CA THR A 124 -9.78 -8.88 7.14
C THR A 124 -9.15 -8.44 8.45
N MET A 125 -8.34 -9.30 9.08
CA MET A 125 -7.64 -8.97 10.32
C MET A 125 -6.63 -7.82 10.13
N THR A 126 -5.87 -7.84 9.03
CA THR A 126 -4.92 -6.76 8.70
C THR A 126 -5.65 -5.43 8.50
N LEU A 127 -6.73 -5.42 7.72
CA LEU A 127 -7.52 -4.20 7.49
C LEU A 127 -8.19 -3.69 8.78
N ALA A 128 -8.72 -4.60 9.59
CA ALA A 128 -9.33 -4.26 10.88
C ALA A 128 -8.30 -3.65 11.83
N LYS A 129 -7.09 -4.23 11.89
CA LYS A 129 -5.98 -3.70 12.69
C LYS A 129 -5.56 -2.32 12.20
N ASP A 130 -5.27 -2.15 10.91
CA ASP A 130 -4.82 -0.87 10.35
C ASP A 130 -5.87 0.24 10.57
N THR A 131 -7.15 -0.09 10.40
CA THR A 131 -8.26 0.85 10.65
C THR A 131 -8.39 1.18 12.14
N SER A 132 -8.25 0.18 13.02
CA SER A 132 -8.29 0.37 14.47
C SER A 132 -7.12 1.25 14.94
N ASP A 133 -5.90 0.97 14.50
CA ASP A 133 -4.71 1.77 14.82
C ASP A 133 -4.89 3.22 14.38
N HIS A 134 -5.46 3.45 13.19
CA HIS A 134 -5.76 4.78 12.70
C HIS A 134 -6.83 5.50 13.53
N LEU A 135 -7.89 4.79 13.92
CA LEU A 135 -8.96 5.32 14.77
C LEU A 135 -8.42 5.72 16.15
N TRP A 136 -7.58 4.87 16.75
CA TRP A 136 -6.92 5.16 18.02
C TRP A 136 -5.97 6.36 17.92
N ALA A 137 -5.13 6.42 16.88
CA ALA A 137 -4.23 7.53 16.65
C ALA A 137 -4.97 8.86 16.46
N THR A 138 -6.06 8.84 15.68
CA THR A 138 -6.92 10.02 15.46
C THR A 138 -7.57 10.49 16.76
N SER A 139 -8.06 9.55 17.58
CA SER A 139 -8.68 9.84 18.88
C SER A 139 -7.67 10.44 19.87
N ALA A 140 -6.45 9.89 19.92
CA ALA A 140 -5.37 10.42 20.76
C ALA A 140 -4.93 11.83 20.32
N ALA A 141 -4.87 12.08 19.01
CA ALA A 141 -4.57 13.41 18.47
C ALA A 141 -5.67 14.43 18.83
N ALA A 142 -6.94 14.04 18.77
CA ALA A 142 -8.07 14.88 19.17
C ALA A 142 -8.04 15.22 20.66
N ALA A 143 -7.75 14.24 21.52
CA ALA A 143 -7.58 14.48 22.95
C ALA A 143 -6.40 15.43 23.23
N THR A 144 -5.28 15.27 22.53
CA THR A 144 -4.12 16.15 22.66
C THR A 144 -4.44 17.58 22.22
N LEU A 145 -5.22 17.75 21.14
CA LEU A 145 -5.71 19.05 20.70
C LEU A 145 -6.59 19.70 21.78
N ALA A 146 -7.53 18.95 22.38
CA ALA A 146 -8.40 19.44 23.44
C ALA A 146 -7.64 19.84 24.72
N CYS A 147 -6.50 19.19 25.01
CA CYS A 147 -5.63 19.53 26.15
C CYS A 147 -4.62 20.66 25.86
N SER A 148 -4.72 21.35 24.72
CA SER A 148 -3.81 22.45 24.36
C SER A 148 -3.89 23.60 25.37
N ARG A 149 -2.74 24.10 25.83
CA ARG A 149 -2.67 25.17 26.86
C ARG A 149 -2.36 26.56 26.29
N SER A 150 -2.04 26.64 25.00
CA SER A 150 -1.79 27.89 24.31
C SER A 150 -2.35 27.86 22.89
N THR A 151 -2.57 29.05 22.32
CA THR A 151 -3.03 29.21 20.93
C THR A 151 -2.02 28.64 19.93
N ALA A 152 -0.72 28.81 20.18
CA ALA A 152 0.34 28.23 19.36
C ALA A 152 0.28 26.69 19.36
N GLN A 153 0.13 26.07 20.54
CA GLN A 153 -0.02 24.61 20.66
C GLN A 153 -1.27 24.10 19.96
N TRP A 154 -2.38 24.83 20.05
CA TRP A 154 -3.63 24.46 19.39
C TRP A 154 -3.49 24.37 17.87
N PHE A 155 -2.82 25.35 17.24
CA PHE A 155 -2.57 25.31 15.79
C PHE A 155 -1.68 24.14 15.37
N GLU A 156 -0.64 23.82 16.15
CA GLU A 156 0.23 22.67 15.89
C GLU A 156 -0.55 21.35 15.97
N ARG A 157 -1.29 21.13 17.06
CA ARG A 157 -2.07 19.90 17.27
C ARG A 157 -3.23 19.77 16.29
N GLN A 158 -3.80 20.88 15.84
CA GLN A 158 -4.83 20.86 14.81
C GLN A 158 -4.24 20.44 13.46
N ALA A 159 -3.03 20.91 13.12
CA ALA A 159 -2.36 20.48 11.90
C ALA A 159 -2.04 18.97 11.95
N ASP A 160 -1.58 18.45 13.10
CA ASP A 160 -1.34 17.01 13.30
C ASP A 160 -2.63 16.18 13.14
N LEU A 161 -3.73 16.63 13.73
CA LEU A 161 -5.02 15.96 13.60
C LEU A 161 -5.53 15.98 12.15
N LEU A 162 -5.41 17.10 11.46
CA LEU A 162 -5.81 17.21 10.06
C LEU A 162 -4.93 16.34 9.15
N GLN A 163 -3.64 16.20 9.45
CA GLN A 163 -2.77 15.28 8.73
C GLN A 163 -3.17 13.82 8.94
N LEU A 164 -3.49 13.42 10.18
CA LEU A 164 -4.00 12.08 10.47
C LEU A 164 -5.37 11.85 9.82
N ALA A 165 -6.30 12.80 9.91
CA ALA A 165 -7.63 12.68 9.31
C ALA A 165 -7.61 12.68 7.77
N ALA A 166 -6.63 13.36 7.16
CA ALA A 166 -6.39 13.30 5.72
C ALA A 166 -5.68 11.99 5.31
N GLY A 167 -5.04 11.31 6.25
CA GLY A 167 -4.59 9.94 6.09
C GLY A 167 -5.79 9.00 6.00
N PHE A 168 -5.89 8.25 4.92
CA PHE A 168 -6.91 7.21 4.79
C PHE A 168 -6.30 5.86 5.20
N PRO A 169 -6.93 5.07 6.11
CA PRO A 169 -6.39 3.78 6.54
C PRO A 169 -6.37 2.69 5.44
N GLY A 170 -7.00 2.93 4.29
CA GLY A 170 -7.00 2.01 3.15
C GLY A 170 -6.21 2.54 1.96
N ASN A 171 -4.88 2.57 2.04
CA ASN A 171 -4.06 2.90 0.87
C ASN A 171 -4.43 1.92 -0.27
N PRO A 172 -4.97 2.41 -1.41
CA PRO A 172 -5.49 1.53 -2.47
C PRO A 172 -4.42 0.62 -3.07
N LEU A 173 -3.15 1.05 -3.08
CA LEU A 173 -2.05 0.22 -3.55
C LEU A 173 -1.69 -0.88 -2.55
N LYS A 174 -1.75 -0.61 -1.25
CA LYS A 174 -1.58 -1.66 -0.23
C LYS A 174 -2.70 -2.69 -0.31
N LEU A 175 -3.94 -2.24 -0.50
CA LEU A 175 -5.07 -3.15 -0.66
C LEU A 175 -4.90 -4.01 -1.92
N ALA A 176 -4.51 -3.40 -3.05
CA ALA A 176 -4.22 -4.12 -4.28
C ALA A 176 -3.08 -5.14 -4.11
N ASP A 177 -2.03 -4.78 -3.37
CA ASP A 177 -0.92 -5.67 -3.06
C ASP A 177 -1.36 -6.88 -2.21
N LEU A 178 -2.11 -6.63 -1.13
CA LEU A 178 -2.66 -7.69 -0.28
C LEU A 178 -3.60 -8.62 -1.07
N ALA A 179 -4.45 -8.07 -1.94
CA ALA A 179 -5.33 -8.84 -2.80
C ALA A 179 -4.55 -9.67 -3.84
N THR A 180 -3.47 -9.12 -4.37
CA THR A 180 -2.58 -9.83 -5.32
C THR A 180 -1.87 -10.99 -4.65
N ASN A 181 -1.33 -10.79 -3.44
CA ASN A 181 -0.70 -11.84 -2.65
C ASN A 181 -1.70 -12.95 -2.30
N LEU A 182 -2.92 -12.58 -1.91
CA LEU A 182 -4.00 -13.53 -1.68
C LEU A 182 -4.30 -14.36 -2.94
N MET A 183 -4.39 -13.72 -4.10
CA MET A 183 -4.66 -14.42 -5.36
C MET A 183 -3.52 -15.38 -5.73
N GLN A 184 -2.26 -15.01 -5.50
CA GLN A 184 -1.11 -15.90 -5.69
C GLN A 184 -1.20 -17.13 -4.79
N GLU A 185 -1.55 -16.95 -3.51
CA GLU A 185 -1.70 -18.05 -2.54
C GLU A 185 -2.85 -18.99 -2.93
N ILE A 186 -3.98 -18.44 -3.40
CA ILE A 186 -5.11 -19.21 -3.90
C ILE A 186 -4.74 -20.01 -5.15
N LEU A 187 -3.96 -19.43 -6.05
CA LEU A 187 -3.67 -20.06 -7.34
C LEU A 187 -2.53 -21.07 -7.27
N ALA A 188 -1.66 -20.97 -6.26
CA ALA A 188 -0.45 -21.80 -6.16
C ALA A 188 -0.71 -23.33 -6.25
N PRO A 189 -1.70 -23.92 -5.56
CA PRO A 189 -1.97 -25.36 -5.67
C PRO A 189 -2.42 -25.79 -7.07
N ILE A 190 -3.22 -24.95 -7.75
CA ILE A 190 -3.72 -25.19 -9.10
C ILE A 190 -2.60 -25.03 -10.12
N HIS A 191 -1.82 -23.95 -10.04
CA HIS A 191 -0.68 -23.69 -10.90
C HIS A 191 0.34 -24.83 -10.81
N GLY A 192 0.76 -25.20 -9.59
CA GLY A 192 1.75 -26.26 -9.37
C GLY A 192 1.36 -27.59 -10.01
N ARG A 193 0.10 -28.04 -9.82
CA ARG A 193 -0.38 -29.31 -10.40
C ARG A 193 -0.60 -29.24 -11.90
N ALA A 194 -1.05 -28.10 -12.42
CA ALA A 194 -1.18 -27.89 -13.87
C ALA A 194 0.19 -27.94 -14.57
N MET A 195 1.20 -27.28 -14.01
CA MET A 195 2.57 -27.30 -14.51
C MET A 195 3.19 -28.70 -14.41
N ALA A 196 2.97 -29.41 -13.31
CA ALA A 196 3.39 -30.80 -13.18
C ALA A 196 2.75 -31.71 -14.25
N ASN A 197 1.45 -31.55 -14.51
CA ASN A 197 0.76 -32.31 -15.56
C ASN A 197 1.33 -32.01 -16.96
N ALA A 198 1.51 -30.73 -17.30
CA ALA A 198 2.09 -30.32 -18.57
C ALA A 198 3.51 -30.88 -18.76
N LYS A 199 4.32 -30.90 -17.69
CA LYS A 199 5.66 -31.50 -17.71
C LYS A 199 5.64 -33.00 -17.96
N ARG A 200 4.73 -33.75 -17.30
CA ARG A 200 4.59 -35.21 -17.52
C ARG A 200 4.17 -35.52 -18.95
N LEU A 201 3.24 -34.74 -19.51
CA LEU A 201 2.82 -34.90 -20.91
C LEU A 201 3.91 -34.54 -21.92
N GLY A 202 4.73 -33.52 -21.64
CA GLY A 202 5.85 -33.15 -22.53
C GLY A 202 7.03 -34.10 -22.47
N ALA A 203 7.13 -34.94 -21.43
CA ALA A 203 8.19 -35.93 -21.26
C ALA A 203 7.81 -37.34 -21.76
N ALA A 204 6.54 -37.54 -22.14
CA ALA A 204 5.96 -38.83 -22.55
C ALA A 204 5.64 -38.86 -24.04
#